data_AF-T1HES7-F1
#
_entry.id   AF-T1HES7-F1
#
_cell.length_a   1.000
_cell.length_b   1.000
_cell.length_c   1.000
_cell.angle_alpha   90.00
_cell.angle_beta   90.00
_cell.angle_gamma   90.00
#
_symmetry.space_group_name_H-M   'P 1'
#
loop_
_entity.id
_entity.type
_entity.pdbx_description
1 polymer ?
#
loop_
_entity_poly.entity_id
_entity_poly.type
_entity_poly.pdbx_seq_one_letter_code
_entity_poly.pdbx_strand_id
1 'polypeptide(L)'
;MNQYLKIMKKRVVGISQYCPLDLFSGNTIRMKRAVRNLLMTPQNNLKIFKVRMIQLLKLHVLIVSSTVNNGRAGHFYTGCEYFMYNSDPHK
;
A
#
# COMPACT_ATOMS: atom_id res chain seq x y z
N MET A 1 -16.84 11.85 -15.37
CA MET A 1 -18.23 11.36 -15.33
C MET A 1 -18.40 9.86 -14.98
N ASN A 2 -17.35 9.05 -14.86
CA ASN A 2 -17.47 7.60 -14.64
C ASN A 2 -18.07 7.17 -13.27
N GLN A 3 -18.23 8.08 -12.30
CA GLN A 3 -18.77 7.77 -10.97
C GLN A 3 -20.26 7.40 -11.01
N TYR A 4 -21.07 8.07 -11.84
CA TYR A 4 -22.48 7.75 -11.99
C TYR A 4 -22.70 6.33 -12.52
N LEU A 5 -21.90 5.91 -13.51
CA LEU A 5 -21.95 4.54 -14.03
C LEU A 5 -21.61 3.49 -12.95
N LYS A 6 -20.68 3.80 -12.04
CA LYS A 6 -20.36 2.88 -10.93
C LYS A 6 -21.54 2.70 -9.97
N ILE A 7 -22.31 3.76 -9.72
CA ILE A 7 -23.53 3.69 -8.89
C ILE A 7 -24.61 2.87 -9.59
N MET A 8 -24.88 3.14 -10.87
CA MET A 8 -25.88 2.39 -11.63
C MET A 8 -25.56 0.89 -11.67
N LYS A 9 -24.26 0.55 -11.76
CA LYS A 9 -23.77 -0.84 -11.69
C LYS A 9 -23.66 -1.39 -10.26
N LYS A 10 -24.09 -0.65 -9.24
CA LYS A 10 -24.00 -0.99 -7.81
C LYS A 10 -22.58 -1.38 -7.35
N ARG A 11 -21.54 -0.85 -8.01
CA ARG A 11 -20.12 -1.12 -7.67
C ARG A 11 -19.62 -0.24 -6.53
N VAL A 12 -20.30 0.87 -6.26
CA VAL A 12 -19.97 1.83 -5.20
C VAL A 12 -21.27 2.30 -4.56
N VAL A 13 -21.23 2.57 -3.25
CA VAL A 13 -22.40 3.01 -2.47
C VAL A 13 -22.73 4.49 -2.69
N GLY A 14 -21.75 5.30 -3.10
CA GLY A 14 -21.93 6.72 -3.32
C GLY A 14 -20.86 7.35 -4.21
N ILE A 15 -21.12 8.58 -4.65
CA ILE A 15 -20.22 9.36 -5.50
C ILE A 15 -19.07 9.89 -4.64
N SER A 16 -17.85 9.61 -5.05
CA SER A 16 -16.68 10.23 -4.42
C SER A 16 -16.57 11.70 -4.81
N GLN A 17 -16.30 12.56 -3.82
CA GLN A 17 -15.97 13.98 -4.03
C GLN A 17 -14.49 14.19 -4.40
N TYR A 18 -13.71 13.12 -4.55
CA TYR A 18 -12.34 13.20 -5.03
C TYR A 18 -12.32 13.75 -6.47
N CYS A 19 -11.51 14.79 -6.68
CA CYS A 19 -11.28 15.40 -7.99
C CYS A 19 -9.78 15.35 -8.35
N PRO A 20 -9.40 14.67 -9.45
CA PRO A 20 -8.01 14.65 -9.90
C PRO A 20 -7.44 16.05 -10.17
N LEU A 21 -8.24 16.97 -10.71
CA LEU A 21 -7.80 18.34 -10.97
C LEU A 21 -7.47 19.11 -9.70
N ASP A 22 -8.09 18.77 -8.57
CA ASP A 22 -7.74 19.36 -7.28
C ASP A 22 -6.42 18.80 -6.75
N LEU A 23 -6.21 17.49 -6.90
CA LEU A 23 -5.01 16.80 -6.43
C LEU A 23 -3.75 17.21 -7.22
N PHE A 24 -3.88 17.40 -8.53
CA PHE A 24 -2.75 17.77 -9.40
C PHE A 24 -2.69 19.28 -9.71
N SER A 25 -3.35 20.11 -8.90
CA SER A 25 -3.45 21.56 -9.15
C SER A 25 -2.21 22.38 -8.78
N GLY A 26 -1.30 21.84 -7.97
CA GLY A 26 -0.23 22.60 -7.31
C GLY A 26 -0.72 23.55 -6.21
N ASN A 27 -2.03 23.70 -6.01
CA ASN A 27 -2.61 24.52 -4.95
C ASN A 27 -2.81 23.67 -3.67
N THR A 28 -2.09 24.02 -2.60
CA THR A 28 -2.07 23.23 -1.36
C THR A 28 -3.44 23.04 -0.71
N ILE A 29 -4.35 24.01 -0.81
CA ILE A 29 -5.71 23.92 -0.25
C ILE A 29 -6.52 22.89 -1.04
N ARG A 30 -6.48 22.96 -2.36
CA ARG A 30 -7.18 22.02 -3.25
C ARG A 30 -6.62 20.61 -3.12
N MET A 31 -5.31 20.46 -3.03
CA MET A 31 -4.65 19.17 -2.79
C MET A 31 -5.10 18.55 -1.46
N LYS A 32 -5.08 19.32 -0.37
CA LYS A 32 -5.58 18.85 0.95
C LYS A 32 -7.04 18.44 0.88
N ARG A 33 -7.88 19.18 0.16
CA ARG A 33 -9.28 18.82 -0.07
C ARG A 33 -9.41 17.49 -0.82
N ALA A 34 -8.64 17.29 -1.90
CA ALA A 34 -8.65 16.05 -2.66
C ALA A 34 -8.21 14.84 -1.81
N VAL A 35 -7.15 14.98 -1.01
CA VAL A 35 -6.69 13.94 -0.10
C VAL A 35 -7.74 13.61 0.97
N ARG A 36 -8.38 14.62 1.58
CA ARG A 36 -9.50 14.38 2.51
C ARG A 36 -10.63 13.61 1.84
N ASN A 37 -11.00 13.97 0.62
CA ASN A 37 -12.07 13.28 -0.10
C ASN A 37 -11.71 11.82 -0.45
N LEU A 38 -10.43 11.54 -0.74
CA LEU A 38 -9.91 10.18 -0.90
C LEU A 38 -9.98 9.38 0.41
N LEU A 39 -9.65 9.99 1.55
CA LEU A 39 -9.78 9.33 2.86
C LEU A 39 -11.24 9.02 3.22
N MET A 40 -12.17 9.93 2.90
CA MET A 40 -13.60 9.75 3.16
C MET A 40 -14.24 8.71 2.23
N THR A 41 -13.80 8.66 0.97
CA THR A 41 -14.34 7.73 -0.05
C THR A 41 -13.23 7.07 -0.85
N PRO A 42 -12.48 6.11 -0.27
CA PRO A 42 -11.30 5.51 -0.92
C PRO A 42 -11.62 4.83 -2.25
N GLN A 43 -12.77 4.16 -2.35
CA GLN A 43 -13.11 3.25 -3.46
C GLN A 43 -11.90 2.38 -3.83
N ASN A 44 -11.50 2.35 -5.10
CA ASN A 44 -10.28 1.71 -5.58
C ASN A 44 -9.10 2.69 -5.79
N ASN A 45 -9.25 3.95 -5.34
CA ASN A 45 -8.29 5.02 -5.58
C ASN A 45 -7.29 5.22 -4.44
N LEU A 46 -7.52 4.64 -3.26
CA LEU A 46 -6.62 4.75 -2.12
C LEU A 46 -6.50 3.40 -1.38
N LYS A 47 -5.25 2.96 -1.17
CA LYS A 47 -4.89 1.81 -0.32
C LYS A 47 -3.80 2.26 0.64
N ILE A 48 -4.01 2.08 1.95
CA ILE A 48 -3.02 2.40 2.98
C ILE A 48 -2.53 1.09 3.57
N PHE A 49 -1.23 0.85 3.48
CA PHE A 49 -0.59 -0.31 4.08
C PHE A 49 0.15 0.14 5.34
N LYS A 50 -0.17 -0.47 6.49
CA LYS A 50 0.61 -0.29 7.72
C LYS A 50 1.50 -1.50 7.90
N VAL A 51 2.80 -1.34 7.68
CA VAL A 51 3.78 -2.34 8.08
C VAL A 51 3.85 -2.31 9.60
N ARG A 52 3.26 -3.31 10.25
CA ARG A 52 3.54 -3.56 11.66
C ARG A 52 4.93 -4.19 11.72
N MET A 53 5.93 -3.42 12.10
CA MET A 53 7.07 -4.02 12.79
C MET A 53 6.46 -4.71 14.01
N ILE A 54 6.54 -6.05 14.06
CA ILE A 54 6.23 -6.81 15.26
C ILE A 54 7.20 -6.29 16.33
N GLN A 55 6.69 -5.44 17.20
CA GLN A 55 7.47 -4.91 18.30
C GLN A 55 7.51 -6.00 19.37
N LEU A 56 8.56 -6.82 19.28
CA LEU A 56 9.40 -7.33 20.37
C LEU A 56 8.72 -8.02 21.58
N LEU A 57 8.93 -9.34 21.70
CA LEU A 57 9.49 -10.12 22.84
C LEU A 57 8.81 -11.50 22.98
N LYS A 58 9.61 -12.52 23.31
CA LYS A 58 9.39 -13.99 23.19
C LYS A 58 9.85 -14.45 21.81
N LEU A 59 11.13 -14.72 21.57
CA LEU A 59 11.87 -15.77 22.27
C LEU A 59 13.38 -15.51 22.11
N HIS A 60 13.98 -14.80 23.07
CA HIS A 60 15.33 -15.19 23.47
C HIS A 60 15.17 -16.61 24.05
N VAL A 61 16.03 -17.55 23.67
CA VAL A 61 15.99 -19.00 23.99
C VAL A 61 15.23 -19.87 22.98
N LEU A 62 15.79 -20.03 21.78
CA LEU A 62 16.00 -21.38 21.24
C LEU A 62 17.27 -21.39 20.38
N ILE A 63 18.37 -21.66 21.07
CA ILE A 63 19.54 -22.44 20.64
C ILE A 63 19.46 -22.90 19.17
N VAL A 64 20.31 -22.31 18.33
CA VAL A 64 21.18 -23.10 17.44
C VAL A 64 22.58 -22.51 17.56
N SER A 65 23.23 -22.81 18.68
CA SER A 65 24.66 -23.09 18.65
C SER A 65 24.82 -24.33 17.76
N SER A 66 25.39 -24.16 16.57
CA SER A 66 25.97 -25.17 15.65
C SER A 66 25.92 -24.56 14.25
N THR A 67 26.96 -24.14 13.56
CA THR A 67 28.41 -24.36 13.65
C THR A 67 29.04 -23.23 12.83
N VAL A 68 30.14 -22.66 13.30
CA VAL A 68 31.10 -22.02 12.41
C VAL A 68 31.57 -23.12 11.44
N ASN A 69 31.27 -22.98 10.15
CA ASN A 69 32.02 -23.66 9.10
C ASN A 69 31.89 -22.88 7.78
N ASN A 70 32.99 -22.20 7.45
CA ASN A 70 33.48 -21.87 6.12
C ASN A 70 32.46 -21.42 5.03
N GLY A 71 32.44 -20.12 4.81
CA GLY A 71 32.76 -19.62 3.46
C GLY A 71 31.65 -19.53 2.40
N ARG A 72 30.37 -19.49 2.76
CA ARG A 72 29.33 -19.02 1.82
C ARG A 72 28.32 -18.12 2.53
N ALA A 73 28.28 -16.85 2.13
CA ALA A 73 27.24 -15.92 2.52
C ALA A 73 25.89 -16.40 1.95
N GLY A 74 25.15 -17.17 2.73
CA GLY A 74 23.75 -17.47 2.45
C GLY A 74 22.95 -16.19 2.66
N HIS A 75 22.50 -15.57 1.57
CA HIS A 75 21.52 -14.50 1.61
C HIS A 75 20.19 -15.06 2.13
N PHE A 76 19.88 -14.80 3.40
CA PHE A 76 18.54 -15.00 3.95
C PHE A 76 17.67 -13.81 3.57
N TYR A 77 16.97 -13.90 2.43
CA TYR A 77 15.90 -12.96 2.10
C TYR A 77 14.72 -13.24 3.02
N THR A 78 14.58 -12.42 4.08
CA THR A 78 13.33 -12.35 4.84
C THR A 78 12.25 -11.80 3.92
N GLY A 79 11.30 -12.67 3.54
CA GLY A 79 10.30 -12.45 2.51
C GLY A 79 9.28 -11.36 2.81
N CYS A 80 9.64 -10.10 2.56
CA CYS A 80 8.71 -8.96 2.52
C CYS A 80 8.82 -8.09 1.25
N GLU A 81 9.69 -8.42 0.28
CA GLU A 81 9.97 -7.54 -0.87
C GLU A 81 9.41 -7.96 -2.24
N TYR A 82 8.57 -9.02 -2.34
CA TYR A 82 8.20 -9.57 -3.65
C TYR A 82 6.77 -9.31 -4.16
N PHE A 83 6.02 -8.35 -3.61
CA PHE A 83 4.70 -8.01 -4.16
C PHE A 83 4.45 -6.50 -4.21
N MET A 84 5.18 -5.77 -5.06
CA MET A 84 4.73 -4.47 -5.59
C MET A 84 5.54 -4.00 -6.81
N TYR A 85 6.06 -4.89 -7.66
CA TYR A 85 6.44 -4.54 -9.03
C TYR A 85 6.16 -5.73 -9.95
N ASN A 86 4.90 -5.83 -10.38
CA ASN A 86 4.52 -6.54 -11.61
C ASN A 86 3.21 -5.93 -12.09
N SER A 87 3.34 -4.78 -12.75
CA SER A 87 2.39 -4.28 -13.74
C SER A 87 3.23 -4.00 -14.99
N ASP A 88 3.39 -5.04 -15.81
CA ASP A 88 3.87 -5.14 -17.20
C ASP A 88 4.88 -4.11 -17.78
N PRO A 89 6.02 -4.57 -18.35
CA PRO A 89 6.85 -3.76 -19.25
C PRO A 89 6.41 -3.80 -20.72
N HIS A 90 5.26 -4.39 -21.06
CA HIS A 90 4.75 -4.39 -22.44
C HIS A 90 3.24 -4.12 -22.53
N LYS A 91 2.86 -2.84 -22.42
CA LYS A 91 1.76 -2.25 -23.21
C LYS A 91 1.79 -0.73 -23.20
#